data_AF-A0A450XHR1-F1
#
_entry.id   AF-A0A450XHR1-F1
#
_cell.length_a   1.000
_cell.length_b   1.000
_cell.length_c   1.000
_cell.angle_alpha   90.00
_cell.angle_beta   90.00
_cell.angle_gamma   90.00
#
_symmetry.space_group_name_H-M   'P 1'
#
loop_
_entity.id
_entity.type
_entity.pdbx_description
1 polymer ?
#
loop_
_entity_poly.entity_id
_entity_poly.type
_entity_poly.pdbx_seq_one_letter_code
_entity_poly.pdbx_strand_id
1 'polypeptide(L)'
;MEWWEKHGTQYEIFLSELVLEEIGSGDSGAAQKRLRIVENVLILETTENAVELSRILIAEKAIPETSTEDALHIGMAAVQGMDFPLTWNFTMKQ
;
A
#
# COMPACT_ATOMS: atom_id res chain seq x y z
N MET A 1 16.64 5.87 -2.59
CA MET A 1 17.51 5.10 -1.69
C MET A 1 17.81 5.87 -0.41
N GLU A 2 18.24 7.13 -0.50
CA GLU A 2 18.63 7.94 0.69
C GLU A 2 17.56 8.07 1.78
N TRP A 3 16.26 8.14 1.42
CA TRP A 3 15.16 8.18 2.41
C TRP A 3 15.06 6.89 3.23
N TRP A 4 15.12 5.72 2.58
CA TRP A 4 15.06 4.42 3.25
C TRP A 4 16.23 4.23 4.22
N GLU A 5 17.44 4.64 3.82
CA GLU A 5 18.64 4.51 4.64
C GLU A 5 18.68 5.48 5.82
N LYS A 6 18.17 6.71 5.65
CA LYS A 6 18.25 7.74 6.70
C LYS A 6 17.05 7.77 7.63
N HIS A 7 15.86 7.40 7.14
CA HIS A 7 14.60 7.65 7.84
C HIS A 7 13.74 6.39 7.99
N GLY A 8 13.97 5.33 7.21
CA GLY A 8 13.19 4.10 7.26
C GLY A 8 13.18 3.43 8.64
N THR A 9 14.22 3.62 9.46
CA THR A 9 14.30 3.08 10.83
C THR A 9 13.52 3.90 11.87
N GLN A 10 13.03 5.09 11.51
CA GLN A 10 12.25 5.96 12.40
C GLN A 10 10.75 5.71 12.31
N TYR A 11 10.31 4.89 11.36
CA TYR A 11 8.92 4.57 11.12
C TYR A 11 8.70 3.06 11.28
N GLU A 12 7.57 2.69 11.85
CA GLU A 12 7.05 1.35 11.72
C GLU A 12 6.42 1.23 10.33
N ILE A 13 6.95 0.31 9.52
CA ILE A 13 6.54 0.15 8.13
C ILE A 13 5.50 -0.95 8.07
N PHE A 14 4.45 -0.70 7.31
CA PHE A 14 3.39 -1.65 7.04
C PHE A 14 3.12 -1.73 5.54
N LEU A 15 2.59 -2.87 5.10
CA LEU A 15 2.16 -3.11 3.72
C LEU A 15 0.72 -3.59 3.69
N SER A 16 0.00 -3.34 2.60
CA SER A 16 -1.28 -4.02 2.34
C SER A 16 -1.04 -5.32 1.56
N GLU A 17 -2.00 -6.24 1.60
CA GLU A 17 -1.97 -7.47 0.80
C GLU A 17 -1.85 -7.16 -0.71
N LEU A 18 -2.48 -6.08 -1.17
CA LEU A 18 -2.37 -5.60 -2.56
C LEU A 18 -0.91 -5.37 -2.96
N VAL A 19 -0.11 -4.74 -2.09
CA VAL A 19 1.31 -4.50 -2.38
C VAL A 19 2.08 -5.81 -2.51
N LEU A 20 1.74 -6.85 -1.74
CA LEU A 20 2.36 -8.17 -1.88
C LEU A 20 2.06 -8.80 -3.25
N GLU A 21 0.83 -8.67 -3.74
CA GLU A 21 0.43 -9.16 -5.06
C GLU A 21 1.16 -8.41 -6.18
N GLU A 22 1.26 -7.08 -6.07
CA GLU A 22 1.96 -6.24 -7.03
C GLU A 22 3.45 -6.59 -7.10
N ILE A 23 4.15 -6.62 -5.96
CA ILE A 23 5.59 -6.89 -5.96
C ILE A 23 5.92 -8.34 -6.30
N GLY A 24 4.99 -9.27 -6.07
CA GLY A 24 5.09 -10.68 -6.42
C GLY A 24 4.91 -10.97 -7.91
N SER A 25 4.41 -10.00 -8.68
CA SER A 25 4.12 -10.17 -10.11
C SER A 25 5.31 -9.79 -11.01
N GLY A 26 5.27 -10.20 -12.28
CA GLY A 26 6.31 -9.95 -13.28
C GLY A 26 7.44 -11.00 -13.30
N ASP A 27 8.67 -10.56 -13.57
CA ASP A 27 9.85 -11.46 -13.61
C ASP A 27 10.06 -12.16 -12.26
N SER A 28 10.15 -13.48 -12.27
CA SER A 28 10.19 -14.30 -11.06
C SER A 28 11.43 -14.04 -10.20
N GLY A 29 12.58 -13.77 -10.82
CA GLY A 29 13.82 -13.46 -10.10
C GLY A 29 13.77 -12.09 -9.43
N ALA A 30 13.18 -11.09 -10.10
CA ALA A 30 12.97 -9.76 -9.54
C ALA A 30 11.88 -9.76 -8.45
N ALA A 31 10.79 -10.50 -8.66
CA ALA A 31 9.71 -10.66 -7.68
C ALA A 31 10.23 -11.30 -6.39
N GLN A 32 11.01 -12.38 -6.47
CA GLN A 32 11.64 -12.99 -5.28
C GLN A 32 12.51 -12.01 -4.50
N LYS A 33 13.27 -11.15 -5.19
CA LYS A 33 14.10 -10.13 -4.53
C LYS A 33 13.25 -9.12 -3.79
N ARG A 34 12.15 -8.64 -4.38
CA ARG A 34 11.23 -7.69 -3.74
C ARG A 34 10.51 -8.31 -2.55
N LEU A 35 9.97 -9.51 -2.71
CA LEU A 35 9.31 -10.25 -1.62
C LEU A 35 10.24 -10.49 -0.44
N ARG A 36 11.51 -10.82 -0.69
CA ARG A 36 12.51 -11.02 0.37
C ARG A 36 12.86 -9.74 1.14
N ILE A 37 12.80 -8.57 0.50
CA ILE A 37 13.04 -7.28 1.18
C ILE A 37 11.94 -7.00 2.21
N VAL A 38 10.71 -7.44 1.94
CA VAL A 38 9.55 -7.12 2.77
C VAL A 38 9.11 -8.27 3.69
N GLU A 39 9.86 -9.36 3.75
CA GLU A 39 9.45 -10.59 4.46
C GLU A 39 9.16 -10.40 5.96
N ASN A 40 9.76 -9.37 6.58
CA ASN A 40 9.59 -9.05 8.00
C ASN A 40 8.72 -7.81 8.25
N VAL A 41 8.06 -7.30 7.20
CA VAL A 41 7.18 -6.13 7.30
C VAL A 41 5.77 -6.58 7.63
N LEU A 42 5.12 -5.91 8.57
CA LEU A 42 3.75 -6.25 8.99
C LEU A 42 2.75 -5.91 7.90
N ILE A 43 1.74 -6.77 7.75
CA ILE A 43 0.66 -6.58 6.78
C ILE A 43 -0.54 -5.96 7.49
N LEU A 44 -1.03 -4.84 6.98
CA LEU A 44 -2.29 -4.23 7.38
C LEU A 44 -3.43 -5.04 6.77
N GLU A 45 -4.30 -5.52 7.64
CA GLU A 45 -5.50 -6.25 7.24
C GLU A 45 -6.52 -5.28 6.62
N THR A 46 -7.20 -5.74 5.57
CA THR A 46 -8.34 -4.99 5.01
C THR A 46 -9.55 -5.18 5.92
N THR A 47 -9.97 -4.12 6.59
CA THR A 47 -11.14 -4.15 7.49
C THR A 47 -12.41 -3.65 6.80
N GLU A 48 -13.58 -4.05 7.29
CA GLU A 48 -14.87 -3.54 6.79
C GLU A 48 -14.96 -2.01 6.86
N ASN A 49 -14.44 -1.42 7.94
CA ASN A 49 -14.38 0.04 8.10
C ASN A 49 -13.51 0.71 7.03
N ALA A 50 -12.39 0.09 6.64
CA ALA A 50 -11.53 0.61 5.58
C ALA A 50 -12.24 0.54 4.21
N VAL A 51 -12.99 -0.54 3.96
CA VAL A 51 -13.82 -0.70 2.75
C VAL A 51 -14.95 0.32 2.71
N GLU A 52 -15.60 0.59 3.83
CA GLU A 52 -16.66 1.60 3.88
C GLU A 52 -16.11 3.01 3.66
N LEU A 53 -14.99 3.33 4.31
CA LEU A 53 -14.33 4.62 4.12
C LEU A 53 -13.89 4.83 2.67
N SER A 54 -13.38 3.80 2.00
CA SER A 54 -13.01 3.90 0.58
C SER A 54 -14.20 4.19 -0.33
N ARG A 55 -15.36 3.57 -0.06
CA ARG A 55 -16.62 3.87 -0.78
C ARG A 55 -17.05 5.31 -0.57
N ILE A 56 -16.96 5.81 0.66
CA ILE A 56 -17.29 7.21 0.98
C ILE A 56 -16.35 8.17 0.23
N LEU A 57 -15.04 7.90 0.23
CA LEU A 57 -14.06 8.73 -0.48
C LEU A 57 -14.36 8.84 -1.99
N ILE A 58 -14.81 7.74 -2.59
CA ILE A 58 -15.21 7.71 -4.01
C ILE A 58 -16.55 8.45 -4.21
N ALA A 59 -17.55 8.17 -3.37
CA ALA A 59 -18.88 8.76 -3.47
C ALA A 59 -18.85 10.30 -3.33
N GLU A 60 -18.00 10.80 -2.42
CA GLU A 60 -17.77 12.22 -2.20
C GLU A 60 -16.81 12.84 -3.24
N LYS A 61 -16.36 12.06 -4.23
CA LYS A 61 -15.44 12.48 -5.31
C LYS A 61 -14.09 12.99 -4.80
N ALA A 62 -13.70 12.60 -3.58
CA ALA A 62 -12.36 12.86 -3.05
C ALA A 62 -11.31 12.03 -3.80
N ILE A 63 -11.68 10.83 -4.24
CA ILE A 63 -10.88 9.95 -5.10
C ILE A 63 -11.70 9.56 -6.35
N PRO A 64 -11.11 9.49 -7.56
CA PRO A 64 -11.81 9.04 -8.75
C PRO A 64 -12.32 7.61 -8.63
N GLU A 65 -13.48 7.31 -9.23
CA GLU A 65 -14.03 5.95 -9.34
C GLU A 65 -13.09 4.97 -10.07
N THR A 66 -12.17 5.48 -10.89
CA THR A 66 -11.15 4.67 -11.58
C THR A 66 -9.97 4.26 -10.69
N SER A 67 -9.89 4.79 -9.46
CA SER A 67 -8.76 4.62 -8.53
C SER A 67 -9.23 3.95 -7.23
N THR A 68 -9.98 2.85 -7.35
CA THR A 68 -10.58 2.15 -6.20
C THR A 68 -9.53 1.58 -5.23
N GLU A 69 -8.41 1.11 -5.76
CA GLU A 69 -7.28 0.59 -4.97
C GLU A 69 -6.64 1.68 -4.12
N ASP A 70 -6.41 2.87 -4.68
CA ASP A 70 -5.90 4.03 -3.94
C ASP A 70 -6.88 4.45 -2.83
N ALA A 71 -8.18 4.47 -3.12
CA ALA A 71 -9.21 4.78 -2.12
C ALA A 71 -9.19 3.78 -0.96
N LEU A 72 -9.00 2.48 -1.25
CA LEU A 72 -8.89 1.45 -0.24
C LEU A 72 -7.63 1.62 0.61
N HIS A 73 -6.49 1.92 -0.03
CA HIS A 73 -5.22 2.11 0.66
C HIS A 73 -5.28 3.28 1.64
N ILE A 74 -5.89 4.41 1.22
CA ILE A 74 -6.14 5.57 2.07
C ILE A 74 -7.11 5.20 3.20
N GLY A 75 -8.17 4.45 2.90
CA GLY A 75 -9.13 3.98 3.89
C GLY A 75 -8.48 3.15 4.99
N MET A 76 -7.60 2.21 4.62
CA MET A 76 -6.84 1.39 5.56
C MET A 76 -5.91 2.24 6.44
N ALA A 77 -5.14 3.14 5.82
CA ALA A 77 -4.25 4.03 6.55
C ALA A 77 -5.00 4.90 7.57
N ALA A 78 -6.11 5.50 7.16
CA ALA A 78 -6.92 6.37 8.01
C ALA A 78 -7.60 5.61 9.16
N VAL A 79 -8.20 4.45 8.88
CA VAL A 79 -8.89 3.64 9.91
C VAL A 79 -7.92 3.08 10.94
N GLN A 80 -6.70 2.71 10.53
CA GLN A 80 -5.70 2.09 11.41
C GLN A 80 -4.74 3.10 12.03
N GLY A 81 -4.97 4.40 11.83
CA GLY A 81 -4.21 5.47 12.48
C GLY A 81 -2.77 5.64 11.96
N MET A 82 -2.54 5.32 10.69
CA MET A 82 -1.23 5.54 10.06
C MET A 82 -1.01 7.04 9.81
N ASP A 83 0.15 7.56 10.25
CA ASP A 83 0.48 8.98 10.12
C ASP A 83 0.81 9.39 8.67
N PHE A 84 1.42 8.48 7.91
CA PHE A 84 1.91 8.74 6.56
C PHE A 84 1.57 7.59 5.62
N PRO A 85 0.66 7.77 4.65
CA PRO A 85 0.52 6.85 3.55
C PRO A 85 1.70 7.02 2.58
N LEU A 86 2.51 5.98 2.42
CA LEU A 86 3.54 5.95 1.39
C LEU A 86 2.94 5.33 0.12
N THR A 87 2.72 6.16 -0.90
CA THR A 87 2.30 5.67 -2.21
C THR A 87 3.51 5.68 -3.14
N TRP A 88 3.79 4.54 -3.77
CA TRP A 88 4.70 4.50 -4.90
C TRP A 88 3.86 4.17 -6.13
N ASN A 89 3.59 5.16 -6.98
CA ASN A 89 2.92 4.97 -8.26
C ASN A 89 3.83 4.12 -9.18
N PHE A 90 3.79 2.79 -9.03
CA PHE A 90 4.54 1.85 -9.86
C PHE A 90 3.60 1.33 -10.95
N THR A 91 3.56 1.99 -12.11
CA THR A 91 2.89 1.39 -13.27
C THR A 91 3.75 0.22 -13.76
N MET A 92 3.39 -1.01 -13.38
CA MET A 92 3.92 -2.19 -14.06
C MET A 92 3.37 -2.19 -15.48
N LYS A 93 4.13 -1.59 -16.40
CA LYS A 93 3.95 -1.88 -17.82
C LYS A 93 4.17 -3.37 -18.01
N GLN A 94 3.07 -4.08 -18.26
CA GLN A 94 3.08 -5.41 -18.87
C GLN A 94 3.80 -5.34 -20.22
#